data_AF-A0A938SQH8-F1
#
_entry.id   AF-A0A938SQH8-F1
#
_cell.length_a   1.000
_cell.length_b   1.000
_cell.length_c   1.000
_cell.angle_alpha   90.00
_cell.angle_beta   90.00
_cell.angle_gamma   90.00
#
_symmetry.space_group_name_H-M   'P 1'
#
loop_
_entity.id
_entity.type
_entity.pdbx_description
1 polymer ?
#
loop_
_entity_poly.entity_id
_entity_poly.type
_entity_poly.pdbx_seq_one_letter_code
_entity_poly.pdbx_strand_id
1 'polypeptide(L)' 'MVHGDYYSDFQGATFVVQVDDEAVEVPATTRAILRSMDDLVRHGIRVLCVFGTGTQFEASLRR' A
#
# COMPACT_ATOMS: atom_id res chain seq x y z
N MET A 1 -3.71 31.82 4.59
CA MET A 1 -3.48 30.43 5.04
C MET A 1 -2.77 29.69 3.92
N VAL A 2 -1.48 29.42 4.06
CA VAL A 2 -0.77 28.55 3.11
C VAL A 2 -1.27 27.14 3.41
N HIS A 3 -2.17 26.62 2.58
CA HIS A 3 -2.48 25.20 2.59
C HIS A 3 -1.26 24.56 1.93
N GLY A 4 -0.30 24.11 2.74
CA GLY A 4 0.81 23.31 2.24
C GLY A 4 0.24 22.11 1.50
N ASP A 5 0.86 21.75 0.38
CA ASP A 5 0.46 20.60 -0.41
C ASP A 5 0.50 19.37 0.51
N TYR A 6 -0.61 18.64 0.71
CA TYR A 6 -0.74 17.62 1.76
C TYR A 6 0.44 16.62 1.78
N TYR A 7 0.96 16.28 0.61
CA TYR A 7 2.10 15.37 0.48
C TYR A 7 3.46 15.98 0.85
N SER A 8 3.61 17.31 0.81
CA SER A 8 4.86 18.00 1.14
C SER A 8 5.27 17.83 2.60
N ASP A 9 4.30 17.66 3.50
CA ASP A 9 4.54 17.38 4.93
C ASP A 9 5.21 16.01 5.15
N PHE A 10 5.16 15.12 4.15
CA PHE A 10 5.68 13.75 4.23
C PHE A 10 6.89 13.52 3.31
N GLN A 11 7.40 14.55 2.64
CA GLN A 11 8.51 14.38 1.71
C GLN A 11 9.74 13.78 2.42
N GLY A 12 10.25 12.67 1.89
CA GLY A 12 11.37 11.92 2.47
C GLY A 12 10.99 10.97 3.62
N ALA A 13 9.75 10.99 4.09
CA ALA A 13 9.24 10.03 5.09
C ALA A 13 9.12 8.62 4.48
N THR A 14 9.08 7.61 5.36
CA THR A 14 8.84 6.22 4.98
C THR A 14 7.51 5.75 5.54
N PHE A 15 6.63 5.28 4.65
CA PHE A 15 5.35 4.68 5.01
C PHE A 15 5.46 3.17 4.87
N VAL A 16 5.14 2.45 5.94
CA VAL A 16 5.01 0.99 5.91
C VAL A 16 3.53 0.67 5.75
N VAL A 17 3.17 0.03 4.65
CA VAL A 17 1.79 -0.29 4.29
C VAL A 17 1.63 -1.80 4.32
N GLN A 18 0.80 -2.28 5.24
CA GLN A 18 0.37 -3.68 5.28
C GLN A 18 -0.91 -3.82 4.47
N VAL A 19 -0.94 -4.77 3.55
CA VAL A 19 -2.06 -5.05 2.66
C VAL A 19 -2.50 -6.49 2.89
N ASP A 20 -3.72 -6.68 3.42
CA ASP A 20 -4.26 -7.99 3.82
C ASP A 20 -5.64 -8.25 3.19
N ASP A 21 -6.12 -9.50 3.34
CA ASP A 21 -7.47 -9.94 3.00
C ASP A 21 -7.92 -9.53 1.58
N GLU A 22 -9.09 -8.89 1.47
CA GLU A 22 -9.71 -8.45 0.22
C GLU A 22 -8.78 -7.57 -0.62
N ALA A 23 -7.87 -6.83 0.03
CA ALA A 23 -6.93 -5.95 -0.67
C ALA A 23 -5.86 -6.73 -1.47
N VAL A 24 -5.54 -7.95 -1.04
CA VAL A 24 -4.64 -8.88 -1.75
C VAL A 24 -5.43 -9.79 -2.69
N GLU A 25 -6.68 -10.09 -2.36
CA GLU A 25 -7.49 -11.09 -3.06
C GLU A 25 -8.27 -10.54 -4.27
N VAL A 26 -8.63 -9.24 -4.24
CA VAL A 26 -9.40 -8.61 -5.32
C VAL A 26 -8.45 -7.86 -6.26
N PRO A 27 -8.23 -8.33 -7.50
CA PRO A 27 -7.22 -7.74 -8.40
C PRO A 27 -7.47 -6.26 -8.73
N ALA A 28 -8.73 -5.82 -8.72
CA ALA A 28 -9.06 -4.42 -8.92
C ALA A 28 -8.57 -3.54 -7.74
N THR A 29 -8.77 -4.02 -6.51
CA THR A 29 -8.34 -3.37 -5.27
C THR A 29 -6.81 -3.36 -5.18
N THR A 30 -6.15 -4.49 -5.44
CA THR A 30 -4.68 -4.56 -5.47
C THR A 30 -4.08 -3.55 -6.46
N ARG A 31 -4.66 -3.45 -7.68
CA ARG A 31 -4.21 -2.48 -8.68
C ARG A 31 -4.44 -1.03 -8.24
N ALA A 32 -5.52 -0.75 -7.52
CA ALA A 32 -5.77 0.59 -6.98
C ALA A 32 -4.71 0.96 -5.94
N ILE A 33 -4.40 0.05 -5.03
CA ILE A 33 -3.37 0.24 -3.99
C ILE A 33 -1.99 0.50 -4.62
N LEU A 34 -1.60 -0.31 -5.61
CA LEU A 34 -0.32 -0.12 -6.31
C LEU A 34 -0.24 1.25 -7.00
N ARG A 35 -1.34 1.74 -7.59
CA ARG A 35 -1.39 3.09 -8.17
C ARG A 35 -1.26 4.18 -7.11
N SER A 36 -1.91 4.02 -5.97
CA SER A 36 -1.77 4.97 -4.85
C SER A 36 -0.35 4.98 -4.30
N MET A 37 0.33 3.83 -4.25
CA MET A 37 1.74 3.78 -3.84
C MET A 37 2.66 4.49 -4.83
N ASP A 38 2.41 4.35 -6.14
CA ASP A 38 3.15 5.09 -7.16
C ASP A 38 2.98 6.60 -7.01
N ASP A 39 1.77 7.06 -6.66
CA ASP A 39 1.50 8.48 -6.37
C ASP A 39 2.35 8.98 -5.18
N LEU A 40 2.39 8.24 -4.08
CA LEU A 40 3.22 8.57 -2.92
C LEU A 40 4.70 8.69 -3.29
N VAL A 41 5.22 7.76 -4.09
CA VAL A 41 6.61 7.76 -4.56
C VAL A 41 6.91 8.98 -5.43
N ARG A 42 5.99 9.37 -6.32
CA ARG A 42 6.13 10.59 -7.15
C ARG A 42 6.20 11.87 -6.32
N HIS A 43 5.59 11.87 -5.14
CA HIS A 43 5.67 12.97 -4.17
C HIS A 43 6.88 12.87 -3.22
N GLY A 44 7.82 11.96 -3.48
CA GLY A 44 9.05 11.83 -2.70
C GLY A 44 8.87 11.10 -1.37
N ILE A 45 7.76 10.39 -1.19
CA ILE A 45 7.48 9.54 -0.03
C ILE A 45 7.98 8.13 -0.34
N ARG A 46 8.71 7.52 0.59
CA ARG A 46 9.20 6.15 0.45
C ARG A 46 8.12 5.20 0.94
N VAL A 47 7.87 4.11 0.21
CA VAL A 47 6.85 3.13 0.59
C VAL A 47 7.48 1.75 0.71
N LEU A 48 7.24 1.09 1.85
CA LEU A 48 7.49 -0.34 2.03
C LEU A 48 6.13 -1.04 2.10
N CYS A 49 5.83 -1.89 1.13
CA CYS A 49 4.58 -2.65 1.09
C CYS A 49 4.82 -4.08 1.58
N VAL A 50 3.99 -4.53 2.52
CA VAL A 50 3.97 -5.90 3.03
C VAL A 50 2.64 -6.51 2.64
N PHE A 51 2.67 -7.57 1.83
CA PHE A 51 1.47 -8.32 1.47
C PHE A 51 1.26 -9.45 2.45
N GLY A 52 0.09 -9.46 3.08
CA GLY A 52 -0.40 -10.60 3.81
C GLY A 52 -0.59 -11.80 2.91
N THR A 53 -0.50 -12.95 3.54
CA THR A 53 -0.85 -14.21 2.94
C THR A 53 -2.36 -14.37 3.01
N GLY A 54 -3.07 -14.06 1.91
CA GLY A 54 -4.54 -14.22 1.85
C GLY A 54 -5.01 -15.67 2.02
N THR A 55 -6.28 -15.93 1.79
CA THR A 55 -6.95 -17.25 1.96
C THR A 55 -6.24 -18.42 1.26
N GLN A 56 -5.49 -18.18 0.19
CA GLN A 56 -4.68 -19.21 -0.48
C GLN A 56 -3.59 -19.82 0.43
N PHE A 57 -3.04 -19.04 1.35
CA PHE A 57 -2.08 -19.53 2.32
C PHE A 57 -2.76 -20.29 3.47
N GLU A 58 -3.91 -19.82 3.95
CA GLU A 58 -4.71 -20.60 4.91
C GLU A 58 -5.10 -21.97 4.36
N ALA A 59 -5.41 -22.05 3.06
CA ALA A 59 -5.67 -23.32 2.37
C ALA A 59 -4.44 -24.24 2.34
N SER A 60 -3.22 -23.68 2.30
CA SER A 60 -1.97 -24.44 2.34
C SER A 60 -1.63 -25.00 3.73
N LEU A 61 -2.10 -24.37 4.80
CA LEU A 61 -1.89 -24.82 6.19
C LEU A 61 -2.82 -25.96 6.62
N ARG A 62 -3.91 -26.21 5.89
CA ARG A 62 -4.88 -27.28 6.17
C ARG A 62 -4.53 -28.62 5.50
N ARG A 63 -3.33 -28.73 4.94
CA ARG A 63 -2.85 -29.89 4.17
C ARG A 63 -1.81 -30.68 4.94
#